data_AF-A0A2U8BSJ9-F1
#
_entry.id   AF-A0A2U8BSJ9-F1
#
_cell.length_a   1.000
_cell.length_b   1.000
_cell.length_c   1.000
_cell.angle_alpha   90.00
_cell.angle_beta   90.00
_cell.angle_gamma   90.00
#
_symmetry.space_group_name_H-M   'P 1'
#
loop_
_entity.id
_entity.type
_entity.pdbx_description
1 polymer ?
#
loop_
_entity_poly.entity_id
_entity_poly.type
_entity_poly.pdbx_seq_one_letter_code
_entity_poly.pdbx_strand_id
1 'polypeptide(L)'
;MAVKKKVIDFNAKPVMPKATAMWLILNTKLTFTQIATFCKLHLLEVQAMADDELGHKITPISPISVGQLTAEEIKRCEDDAKSTLRMSEIMKGVLFAKNKTRKYTPVALRREKANAILWVINRFTTVNSKEIAKILGTTEKLVDSIRAKTHWNYEELEPKDPVLLGICSQSDLDSLKMKDDV
;
A
#
# COMPACT_ATOMS: atom_id res chain seq x y z
N MET A 1 21.59 -25.43 -20.20
CA MET A 1 21.12 -24.14 -20.76
C MET A 1 21.49 -23.04 -19.78
N ALA A 2 22.42 -22.16 -20.15
CA ALA A 2 22.88 -21.07 -19.29
C ALA A 2 21.81 -19.97 -19.25
N VAL A 3 21.16 -19.80 -18.11
CA VAL A 3 20.28 -18.66 -17.84
C VAL A 3 21.15 -17.42 -17.84
N LYS A 4 21.10 -16.65 -18.94
CA LYS A 4 21.76 -15.34 -19.04
C LYS A 4 21.18 -14.46 -17.92
N LYS A 5 21.93 -14.30 -16.82
CA LYS A 5 21.63 -13.33 -15.76
C LYS A 5 21.60 -11.95 -16.40
N LYS A 6 20.40 -11.44 -16.67
CA LYS A 6 20.18 -10.14 -17.28
C LYS A 6 20.43 -9.10 -16.20
N VAL A 7 21.68 -8.63 -16.11
CA VAL A 7 22.08 -7.59 -15.16
C VAL A 7 21.55 -6.25 -15.68
N ILE A 8 20.32 -5.86 -15.30
CA ILE A 8 19.71 -4.53 -15.53
C ILE A 8 18.59 -4.33 -14.46
N ASP A 9 18.56 -3.32 -13.59
CA ASP A 9 18.81 -1.88 -13.73
C ASP A 9 19.52 -1.29 -12.49
N PHE A 10 20.58 -0.50 -12.69
CA PHE A 10 21.37 0.16 -11.64
C PHE A 10 20.65 1.30 -10.88
N ASN A 11 19.39 1.61 -11.23
CA ASN A 11 18.74 2.86 -10.82
C ASN A 11 17.49 2.67 -9.92
N ALA A 12 17.19 1.46 -9.48
CA ALA A 12 16.04 1.20 -8.62
C ALA A 12 16.36 1.51 -7.14
N LYS A 13 15.48 2.28 -6.49
CA LYS A 13 15.61 2.64 -5.07
C LYS A 13 14.86 1.60 -4.21
N PRO A 14 15.45 1.08 -3.11
CA PRO A 14 14.76 0.14 -2.23
C PRO A 14 13.52 0.79 -1.59
N VAL A 15 12.51 -0.03 -1.29
CA VAL A 15 11.29 0.42 -0.59
C VAL A 15 11.70 0.88 0.80
N MET A 16 11.25 2.06 1.21
CA MET A 16 11.59 2.65 2.51
C MET A 16 13.12 2.65 2.74
N PRO A 17 13.87 3.48 1.99
CA PRO A 17 15.34 3.45 1.92
C PRO A 17 16.01 3.62 3.29
N LYS A 18 15.44 4.45 4.18
CA LYS A 18 16.01 4.68 5.52
C LYS A 18 15.80 3.48 6.45
N ALA A 19 14.63 2.85 6.40
CA ALA A 19 14.33 1.64 7.18
C ALA A 19 15.18 0.46 6.70
N THR A 20 15.38 0.33 5.39
CA THR A 20 16.24 -0.69 4.80
C THR A 20 17.71 -0.45 5.14
N ALA A 21 18.19 0.81 5.09
CA ALA A 21 19.54 1.17 5.51
C ALA A 21 19.79 0.82 6.98
N MET A 22 18.86 1.17 7.88
CA MET A 22 18.95 0.83 9.30
C MET A 22 19.06 -0.68 9.52
N TRP A 23 18.24 -1.47 8.81
CA TRP A 23 18.33 -2.92 8.90
C TRP A 23 19.70 -3.45 8.42
N LEU A 24 20.22 -2.94 7.31
CA LEU A 24 21.53 -3.33 6.78
C LEU A 24 22.67 -2.97 7.75
N ILE A 25 22.65 -1.79 8.35
CA ILE A 25 23.65 -1.36 9.36
C ILE A 25 23.66 -2.32 10.55
N LEU A 26 22.48 -2.74 11.03
CA LEU A 26 22.36 -3.56 12.24
C LEU A 26 22.62 -5.06 11.99
N ASN A 27 22.37 -5.57 10.78
CA ASN A 27 22.33 -7.01 10.51
C ASN A 27 23.43 -7.49 9.55
N THR A 28 24.28 -6.61 9.02
CA THR A 28 25.31 -6.96 8.04
C THR A 28 26.64 -6.27 8.34
N LYS A 29 27.74 -6.76 7.76
CA LYS A 29 29.08 -6.16 7.85
C LYS A 29 29.42 -5.26 6.65
N LEU A 30 28.40 -4.80 5.92
CA LEU A 30 28.57 -3.97 4.74
C LEU A 30 29.13 -2.59 5.09
N THR A 31 29.92 -2.02 4.19
CA THR A 31 30.44 -0.66 4.38
C THR A 31 29.33 0.39 4.22
N PHE A 32 29.45 1.51 4.94
CA PHE A 32 28.49 2.62 4.83
C PHE A 32 28.37 3.15 3.40
N THR A 33 29.45 3.13 2.62
CA THR A 33 29.45 3.52 1.20
C THR A 33 28.60 2.59 0.35
N GLN A 34 28.66 1.28 0.60
CA GLN A 34 27.82 0.29 -0.11
C GLN A 34 26.34 0.48 0.23
N ILE A 35 26.02 0.68 1.51
CA ILE A 35 24.65 0.93 1.99
C ILE A 35 24.11 2.24 1.41
N ALA A 36 24.91 3.31 1.44
CA ALA A 36 24.56 4.62 0.86
C ALA A 36 24.28 4.53 -0.64
N THR A 37 25.13 3.81 -1.38
CA THR A 37 24.97 3.59 -2.83
C THR A 37 23.69 2.81 -3.14
N PHE A 38 23.40 1.75 -2.37
CA PHE A 38 22.20 0.92 -2.56
C PHE A 38 20.92 1.67 -2.20
N CYS A 39 20.87 2.33 -1.05
CA CYS A 39 19.69 3.06 -0.57
C CYS A 39 19.53 4.45 -1.22
N LYS A 40 20.53 4.89 -2.01
CA LYS A 40 20.64 6.25 -2.58
C LYS A 40 20.47 7.34 -1.52
N LEU A 41 21.23 7.17 -0.44
CA LEU A 41 21.31 8.10 0.68
C LEU A 41 22.71 8.72 0.70
N HIS A 42 22.85 9.88 1.32
CA HIS A 42 24.17 10.45 1.52
C HIS A 42 24.95 9.66 2.58
N LEU A 43 26.28 9.56 2.47
CA LEU A 43 27.11 8.84 3.44
C LEU A 43 26.88 9.34 4.87
N LEU A 44 26.78 10.66 5.05
CA LEU A 44 26.51 11.30 6.34
C LEU A 44 25.16 10.87 6.93
N GLU A 45 24.13 10.63 6.11
CA GLU A 45 22.84 10.15 6.62
C GLU A 45 22.96 8.72 7.16
N VAL A 46 23.74 7.87 6.49
CA VAL A 46 23.98 6.47 6.91
C VAL A 46 24.82 6.44 8.19
N GLN A 47 25.83 7.32 8.30
CA GLN A 47 26.62 7.49 9.52
C GLN A 47 25.76 7.98 10.68
N ALA A 48 24.96 9.03 10.48
CA ALA A 48 24.04 9.54 11.51
C ALA A 48 22.97 8.51 11.94
N MET A 49 22.62 7.53 11.08
CA MET A 49 21.77 6.40 11.46
C MET A 49 22.52 5.37 12.30
N ALA A 50 23.82 5.15 12.04
CA ALA A 50 24.67 4.25 12.83
C ALA A 50 25.03 4.85 14.19
N ASP A 51 25.19 6.17 14.28
CA ASP A 51 25.47 6.92 15.52
C ASP A 51 24.21 7.15 16.38
N ASP A 52 23.08 6.55 16.00
CA ASP A 52 21.77 6.60 16.67
C ASP A 52 21.12 7.99 16.81
N GLU A 53 21.69 9.03 16.18
CA GLU A 53 21.10 10.38 16.15
C GLU A 53 19.76 10.42 15.39
N LEU A 54 19.62 9.55 14.39
CA LEU A 54 18.40 9.37 13.58
C LEU A 54 17.71 8.01 13.77
N GLY A 55 18.37 7.05 14.41
CA GLY A 55 18.00 5.63 14.44
C GLY A 55 16.71 5.33 15.20
N HIS A 56 16.51 5.97 16.35
CA HIS A 56 15.37 5.73 17.24
C HIS A 56 13.97 5.92 16.62
N LYS A 57 13.85 6.73 15.55
CA LYS A 57 12.54 7.02 14.90
C LYS A 57 12.22 6.09 13.73
N ILE A 58 13.11 5.17 13.37
CA ILE A 58 12.99 4.39 12.13
C ILE A 58 12.86 2.91 12.48
N THR A 59 11.71 2.30 12.19
CA THR A 59 11.54 0.85 12.32
C THR A 59 12.32 0.14 11.20
N PRO A 60 13.34 -0.68 11.51
CA PRO A 60 14.14 -1.36 10.49
C PRO A 60 13.30 -2.41 9.75
N ILE A 61 13.45 -2.49 8.43
CA ILE A 61 12.75 -3.46 7.58
C ILE A 61 13.75 -4.34 6.84
N SER A 62 13.58 -5.66 6.92
CA SER A 62 14.49 -6.59 6.25
C SER A 62 14.31 -6.55 4.74
N PRO A 63 15.35 -6.17 3.95
CA PRO A 63 15.29 -6.23 2.50
C PRO A 63 15.25 -7.68 1.97
N ILE A 64 15.65 -8.66 2.79
CA ILE A 64 15.55 -10.08 2.45
C ILE A 64 14.10 -10.54 2.54
N SER A 65 13.40 -10.22 3.64
CA SER A 65 11.99 -10.57 3.82
C SER A 65 11.07 -9.87 2.80
N VAL A 66 11.44 -8.67 2.36
CA VAL A 66 10.73 -7.93 1.30
C VAL A 66 11.11 -8.45 -0.11
N GLY A 67 12.13 -9.30 -0.22
CA GLY A 67 12.60 -9.86 -1.49
C GLY A 67 13.40 -8.89 -2.36
N GLN A 68 13.92 -7.80 -1.77
CA GLN A 68 14.76 -6.80 -2.46
C GLN A 68 16.21 -7.23 -2.60
N LEU A 69 16.73 -7.97 -1.61
CA LEU A 69 18.09 -8.51 -1.60
C LEU A 69 18.05 -10.01 -1.31
N THR A 70 19.00 -10.75 -1.87
CA THR A 70 19.24 -12.14 -1.48
C THR A 70 20.34 -12.19 -0.43
N ALA A 71 20.28 -13.18 0.46
CA ALA A 71 21.34 -13.40 1.46
C ALA A 71 22.71 -13.65 0.78
N GLU A 72 22.71 -14.27 -0.40
CA GLU A 72 23.89 -14.52 -1.22
C GLU A 72 24.54 -13.22 -1.74
N GLU A 73 23.73 -12.23 -2.10
CA GLU A 73 24.21 -10.94 -2.59
C GLU A 73 24.84 -10.12 -1.46
N ILE A 74 24.25 -10.15 -0.26
CA ILE A 74 24.81 -9.52 0.93
C ILE A 74 26.17 -10.13 1.24
N LYS A 75 26.28 -11.47 1.31
CA LYS A 75 27.55 -12.16 1.58
C LYS A 75 28.64 -11.79 0.55
N ARG A 76 28.30 -11.78 -0.74
CA ARG A 76 29.24 -11.37 -1.79
C ARG A 76 29.78 -9.96 -1.56
N CYS A 77 28.93 -9.05 -1.09
CA CYS A 77 29.31 -7.66 -0.82
C CYS A 77 29.99 -7.46 0.55
N GLU A 78 29.79 -8.37 1.50
CA GLU A 78 30.54 -8.41 2.75
C GLU A 78 32.00 -8.84 2.53
N ASP A 79 32.25 -9.74 1.59
CA ASP A 79 33.60 -10.21 1.24
C ASP A 79 34.38 -9.22 0.34
N ASP A 80 33.67 -8.37 -0.43
CA ASP A 80 34.29 -7.34 -1.29
C ASP A 80 33.71 -5.95 -1.03
N ALA A 81 34.46 -5.13 -0.28
CA ALA A 81 34.11 -3.76 0.07
C ALA A 81 33.99 -2.80 -1.14
N LYS A 82 34.55 -3.14 -2.31
CA LYS A 82 34.42 -2.34 -3.54
C LYS A 82 33.20 -2.71 -4.37
N SER A 83 32.60 -3.86 -4.09
CA SER A 83 31.42 -4.32 -4.84
C SER A 83 30.17 -3.55 -4.44
N THR A 84 29.25 -3.38 -5.39
CA THR A 84 27.96 -2.71 -5.16
C THR A 84 26.82 -3.72 -5.07
N LEU A 85 25.93 -3.53 -4.09
CA LEU A 85 24.74 -4.35 -3.91
C LEU A 85 23.79 -4.17 -5.09
N ARG A 86 23.28 -5.28 -5.63
CA ARG A 86 22.30 -5.28 -6.72
C ARG A 86 20.95 -5.79 -6.22
N MET A 87 19.89 -5.10 -6.62
CA MET A 87 18.54 -5.47 -6.24
C MET A 87 18.10 -6.76 -6.96
N SER A 88 17.36 -7.61 -6.25
CA SER A 88 16.84 -8.88 -6.77
C SER A 88 15.73 -8.66 -7.81
N GLU A 89 15.71 -9.52 -8.84
CA GLU A 89 14.79 -9.48 -9.98
C GLU A 89 13.33 -9.76 -9.57
N ILE A 90 13.12 -10.37 -8.40
CA ILE A 90 11.81 -10.79 -7.83
C ILE A 90 10.86 -9.60 -7.64
N MET A 91 11.38 -8.37 -7.50
CA MET A 91 10.55 -7.19 -7.24
C MET A 91 9.79 -6.65 -8.47
N LYS A 92 10.08 -7.09 -9.70
CA LYS A 92 9.34 -6.60 -10.89
C LYS A 92 7.87 -7.07 -10.92
N GLY A 93 7.47 -8.04 -10.10
CA GLY A 93 6.11 -8.61 -10.08
C GLY A 93 5.23 -8.21 -8.88
N VAL A 94 5.81 -7.69 -7.79
CA VAL A 94 5.01 -7.26 -6.63
C VAL A 94 4.55 -5.83 -6.88
N LEU A 95 3.50 -5.72 -7.69
CA LEU A 95 2.59 -4.59 -7.66
C LEU A 95 2.23 -4.40 -6.18
N PHE A 96 2.84 -3.40 -5.53
CA PHE A 96 2.32 -2.86 -4.27
C PHE A 96 0.82 -2.77 -4.48
N ALA A 97 0.04 -3.55 -3.72
CA ALA A 97 -1.40 -3.42 -3.73
C ALA A 97 -1.63 -1.94 -3.48
N LYS A 98 -1.95 -1.18 -4.53
CA LYS A 98 -2.08 0.26 -4.45
C LYS A 98 -3.13 0.44 -3.37
N ASN A 99 -2.73 0.94 -2.20
CA ASN A 99 -3.67 1.32 -1.18
C ASN A 99 -4.60 2.28 -1.91
N LYS A 100 -5.80 1.81 -2.25
CA LYS A 100 -6.77 2.56 -3.05
C LYS A 100 -7.10 3.74 -2.16
N THR A 101 -6.43 4.86 -2.40
CA THR A 101 -6.64 6.09 -1.65
C THR A 101 -8.11 6.42 -1.80
N ARG A 102 -8.77 6.73 -0.69
CA ARG A 102 -10.20 7.06 -0.71
C ARG A 102 -10.37 8.23 -1.68
N LYS A 103 -11.03 7.99 -2.81
CA LYS A 103 -11.24 9.00 -3.83
C LYS A 103 -12.01 10.16 -3.19
N TYR A 104 -11.48 11.38 -3.31
CA TYR A 104 -12.18 12.58 -2.84
C TYR A 104 -13.56 12.63 -3.49
N THR A 105 -14.62 12.67 -2.69
CA THR A 105 -15.98 12.82 -3.23
C THR A 105 -16.36 14.29 -3.24
N PRO A 106 -16.67 14.87 -4.42
CA PRO A 106 -17.07 16.27 -4.52
C PRO A 106 -18.34 16.55 -3.71
N VAL A 107 -18.46 17.80 -3.24
CA VAL A 107 -19.54 18.26 -2.34
C VAL A 107 -20.93 18.01 -2.93
N ALA A 108 -21.11 18.20 -4.24
CA ALA A 108 -22.36 17.95 -4.94
C ALA A 108 -22.86 16.50 -4.78
N LEU A 109 -21.94 15.53 -4.80
CA LEU A 109 -22.26 14.11 -4.67
C LEU A 109 -22.48 13.65 -3.22
N ARG A 110 -22.26 14.51 -2.21
CA ARG A 110 -22.46 14.12 -0.80
C ARG A 110 -23.92 13.85 -0.45
N ARG A 111 -24.86 14.60 -1.03
CA ARG A 111 -26.30 14.35 -0.85
C ARG A 111 -26.70 13.03 -1.53
N GLU A 112 -26.18 12.80 -2.73
CA GLU A 112 -26.40 11.57 -3.48
C GLU A 112 -25.76 10.33 -2.86
N LYS A 113 -24.83 10.47 -1.89
CA LYS A 113 -24.30 9.32 -1.15
C LYS A 113 -25.35 8.60 -0.34
N ALA A 114 -26.29 9.31 0.29
CA ALA A 114 -27.34 8.67 1.08
C ALA A 114 -28.27 7.85 0.17
N ASN A 115 -28.61 8.39 -1.00
CA ASN A 115 -29.35 7.73 -2.08
C ASN A 115 -28.63 6.45 -2.57
N ALA A 116 -27.31 6.55 -2.80
CA ALA A 116 -26.46 5.43 -3.19
C ALA A 116 -26.39 4.32 -2.12
N ILE A 117 -26.25 4.70 -0.85
CA ILE A 117 -26.24 3.74 0.27
C ILE A 117 -27.56 2.97 0.35
N LEU A 118 -28.68 3.69 0.23
CA LEU A 118 -30.01 3.08 0.25
C LEU A 118 -30.19 2.07 -0.90
N TRP A 119 -29.71 2.40 -2.10
CA TRP A 119 -29.73 1.48 -3.24
C TRP A 119 -28.92 0.20 -2.97
N VAL A 120 -27.71 0.34 -2.40
CA VAL A 120 -26.84 -0.79 -2.07
C VAL A 120 -27.48 -1.68 -1.01
N ILE A 121 -28.05 -1.12 0.06
CA ILE A 121 -28.71 -1.88 1.13
C ILE A 121 -29.94 -2.64 0.60
N ASN A 122 -30.70 -2.04 -0.32
CA ASN A 122 -31.86 -2.70 -0.92
C ASN A 122 -31.45 -3.85 -1.86
N ARG A 123 -30.26 -3.76 -2.47
CA ARG A 123 -29.76 -4.74 -3.43
C ARG A 123 -28.97 -5.88 -2.77
N PHE A 124 -28.24 -5.58 -1.70
CA PHE A 124 -27.34 -6.49 -1.00
C PHE A 124 -27.66 -6.47 0.49
N THR A 125 -28.25 -7.55 1.00
CA THR A 125 -28.79 -7.59 2.38
C THR A 125 -27.79 -8.17 3.38
N THR A 126 -26.83 -9.00 2.94
CA THR A 126 -25.85 -9.67 3.81
C THR A 126 -24.53 -8.90 3.93
N VAL A 127 -24.31 -7.86 3.12
CA VAL A 127 -23.06 -7.09 3.12
C VAL A 127 -22.88 -6.25 4.39
N ASN A 128 -21.64 -6.25 4.91
CA ASN A 128 -21.26 -5.46 6.09
C ASN A 128 -21.15 -3.95 5.78
N SER A 129 -21.62 -3.11 6.71
CA SER A 129 -21.57 -1.64 6.65
C SER A 129 -20.15 -1.10 6.37
N LYS A 130 -19.11 -1.76 6.90
CA LYS A 130 -17.71 -1.40 6.66
C LYS A 130 -17.30 -1.49 5.18
N GLU A 131 -17.83 -2.46 4.46
CA GLU A 131 -17.48 -2.70 3.06
C GLU A 131 -18.19 -1.71 2.15
N ILE A 132 -19.48 -1.46 2.40
CA ILE A 132 -20.27 -0.42 1.75
C ILE A 132 -19.58 0.94 1.94
N ALA A 133 -19.14 1.24 3.17
CA ALA A 133 -18.43 2.48 3.47
C ALA A 133 -17.11 2.62 2.70
N LYS A 134 -16.37 1.52 2.52
CA LYS A 134 -15.11 1.49 1.78
C LYS A 134 -15.31 1.79 0.29
N ILE A 135 -16.35 1.21 -0.33
CA ILE A 135 -16.61 1.34 -1.77
C ILE A 135 -17.22 2.69 -2.11
N LEU A 136 -18.19 3.16 -1.34
CA LEU A 136 -18.85 4.45 -1.55
C LEU A 136 -18.05 5.64 -0.99
N GLY A 137 -16.91 5.37 -0.34
CA GLY A 137 -16.07 6.40 0.28
C GLY A 137 -16.82 7.19 1.35
N THR A 138 -17.63 6.52 2.16
CA THR A 138 -18.41 7.12 3.25
C THR A 138 -17.96 6.62 4.62
N THR A 139 -18.66 7.01 5.68
CA THR A 139 -18.45 6.49 7.05
C THR A 139 -19.40 5.34 7.34
N GLU A 140 -18.95 4.39 8.15
CA GLU A 140 -19.76 3.27 8.63
C GLU A 140 -21.02 3.77 9.35
N LYS A 141 -20.87 4.80 10.19
CA LYS A 141 -21.99 5.47 10.88
C LYS A 141 -23.10 5.92 9.93
N LEU A 142 -22.75 6.48 8.76
CA LEU A 142 -23.76 6.91 7.80
C LEU A 142 -24.52 5.71 7.22
N VAL A 143 -23.82 4.61 6.93
CA VAL A 143 -24.46 3.38 6.43
C VAL A 143 -25.41 2.80 7.46
N ASP A 144 -24.99 2.76 8.73
CA ASP A 144 -25.81 2.24 9.82
C ASP A 144 -27.05 3.12 10.09
N SER A 145 -26.92 4.45 10.03
CA SER A 145 -28.07 5.35 10.17
C SER A 145 -29.11 5.16 9.07
N ILE A 146 -28.68 4.87 7.84
CA ILE A 146 -29.60 4.59 6.72
C ILE A 146 -30.22 3.20 6.88
N ARG A 147 -29.44 2.19 7.29
CA ARG A 147 -29.94 0.84 7.57
C ARG A 147 -30.98 0.82 8.70
N ALA A 148 -30.73 1.60 9.75
CA ALA A 148 -31.64 1.77 10.89
C ALA A 148 -32.78 2.76 10.63
N LYS A 149 -32.83 3.41 9.46
CA LYS A 149 -33.82 4.44 9.11
C LYS A 149 -33.83 5.65 10.06
N THR A 150 -32.72 5.93 10.72
CA THR A 150 -32.56 7.04 11.69
C THR A 150 -31.88 8.27 11.09
N HIS A 151 -31.54 8.24 9.81
CA HIS A 151 -30.97 9.38 9.12
C HIS A 151 -32.00 10.52 9.01
N TRP A 152 -31.57 11.76 9.28
CA TRP A 152 -32.44 12.94 9.34
C TRP A 152 -33.32 13.15 8.10
N ASN A 153 -32.85 12.73 6.92
CA ASN A 153 -33.58 12.86 5.66
C ASN A 153 -34.08 11.53 5.08
N TYR A 154 -34.24 10.48 5.89
CA TYR A 154 -34.50 9.13 5.38
C TYR A 154 -35.74 9.03 4.48
N GLU A 155 -36.81 9.76 4.82
CA GLU A 155 -38.09 9.71 4.10
C GLU A 155 -38.01 10.28 2.67
N GLU A 156 -37.12 11.23 2.43
CA GLU A 156 -36.91 11.84 1.11
C GLU A 156 -35.86 11.11 0.27
N LEU A 157 -35.23 10.05 0.80
CA LEU A 157 -34.18 9.35 0.06
C LEU A 157 -34.77 8.50 -1.07
N GLU A 158 -34.16 8.64 -2.25
CA GLU A 158 -34.46 7.82 -3.40
C GLU A 158 -33.29 6.88 -3.68
N PRO A 159 -33.51 5.56 -3.79
CA PRO A 159 -32.45 4.63 -4.10
C PRO A 159 -31.93 4.87 -5.53
N LYS A 160 -30.70 5.36 -5.66
CA LYS A 160 -30.03 5.61 -6.95
C LYS A 160 -28.75 4.80 -7.09
N ASP A 161 -28.50 4.30 -8.31
CA ASP A 161 -27.35 3.47 -8.60
C ASP A 161 -26.01 4.25 -8.43
N PRO A 162 -25.09 3.79 -7.56
CA PRO A 162 -23.82 4.47 -7.29
C PRO A 162 -22.84 4.48 -8.48
N VAL A 163 -22.99 3.56 -9.45
CA VAL A 163 -22.17 3.54 -10.68
C VAL A 163 -22.64 4.62 -11.64
N LEU A 164 -23.96 4.79 -11.81
CA LEU A 164 -24.54 5.85 -12.64
C LEU A 164 -24.21 7.26 -12.08
N LEU A 165 -24.14 7.37 -10.76
CA LEU A 165 -23.72 8.60 -10.07
C LEU A 165 -22.20 8.86 -10.13
N GLY A 166 -21.41 7.93 -10.68
CA GLY A 166 -19.95 8.03 -10.77
C GLY A 166 -19.23 7.93 -9.42
N ILE A 167 -19.88 7.39 -8.39
CA ILE A 167 -19.32 7.27 -7.03
C ILE A 167 -18.41 6.04 -6.93
N CYS A 168 -18.83 4.93 -7.54
CA CYS A 168 -18.06 3.67 -7.56
C CYS A 168 -17.94 3.11 -8.97
N SER A 169 -17.03 2.13 -9.16
CA SER A 169 -16.87 1.45 -10.44
C SER A 169 -17.65 0.13 -10.48
N GLN A 170 -17.97 -0.38 -11.67
CA GLN A 170 -18.68 -1.65 -11.81
C GLN A 170 -17.97 -2.81 -11.08
N SER A 171 -16.64 -2.86 -11.16
CA SER A 171 -15.84 -3.86 -10.44
C SER A 171 -15.98 -3.77 -8.91
N ASP A 172 -16.22 -2.57 -8.37
CA ASP A 172 -16.47 -2.40 -6.95
C ASP A 172 -17.85 -2.97 -6.55
N LEU A 173 -18.89 -2.78 -7.37
CA LEU A 173 -20.20 -3.39 -7.14
C LEU A 173 -20.15 -4.92 -7.26
N ASP A 174 -19.46 -5.45 -8.26
CA ASP A 174 -19.31 -6.89 -8.44
C ASP A 174 -18.59 -7.53 -7.24
N SER A 175 -17.63 -6.81 -6.64
CA SER A 175 -16.94 -7.25 -5.42
C SER A 175 -17.87 -7.34 -4.20
N LEU A 176 -18.93 -6.52 -4.14
CA LEU A 176 -19.96 -6.65 -3.10
C LEU A 176 -20.86 -7.85 -3.36
N LYS A 177 -21.27 -8.04 -4.63
CA LYS A 177 -22.09 -9.18 -5.03
C LYS A 177 -21.43 -10.51 -4.69
N MET A 178 -20.14 -10.66 -4.96
CA MET A 178 -19.39 -11.87 -4.65
C MET A 178 -19.35 -12.20 -3.14
N LYS A 179 -19.58 -11.22 -2.27
CA LYS A 179 -19.62 -11.42 -0.81
C LYS A 179 -21.02 -11.55 -0.25
N ASP A 180 -22.03 -11.17 -1.02
CA ASP A 180 -23.44 -11.36 -0.66
C ASP A 180 -23.87 -12.82 -0.90
N ASP A 181 -23.27 -13.47 -1.93
CA ASP A 181 -23.50 -14.86 -2.34
C ASP A 181 -22.76 -15.91 -1.46
N VAL A 182 -21.95 -15.46 -0.50
CA VAL A 182 -21.13 -16.31 0.41
C VAL A 182 -21.71 -16.25 1.82
#